data_AF-A0AAJ0MUL8-F1
#
_entry.id   AF-A0AAJ0MUL8-F1
#
_cell.length_a   1.000
_cell.length_b   1.000
_cell.length_c   1.000
_cell.angle_alpha   90.00
_cell.angle_beta   90.00
_cell.angle_gamma   90.00
#
_symmetry.space_group_name_H-M   'P 1'
#
loop_
_entity.id
_entity.type
_entity.pdbx_description
1 polymer ?
#
loop_
_entity_poly.entity_id
_entity_poly.type
_entity_poly.pdbx_seq_one_letter_code
_entity_poly.pdbx_strand_id
1 'polypeptide(L)'
;YKVAANIKRINVPKYKLNNIIIFNIKNYTISRLVAKLLPRFEGPFYVIKVNSYSLELLLLTNIKVTYIINISRVKPYIEDLLG
;
A
#
# COMPACT_ATOMS: atom_id res chain seq x y z
N TYR A 1 15.31 28.93 1.84
CA TYR A 1 15.94 27.66 2.29
C TYR A 1 14.93 26.63 2.83
N LYS A 2 14.01 26.98 3.76
CA LYS A 2 13.03 26.03 4.33
C LYS A 2 12.10 25.32 3.32
N VAL A 3 11.63 26.01 2.29
CA VAL A 3 10.69 25.45 1.29
C VAL A 3 11.31 24.31 0.49
N ALA A 4 12.55 24.48 0.00
CA ALA A 4 13.25 23.46 -0.77
C ALA A 4 13.54 22.18 0.06
N ALA A 5 13.89 22.34 1.36
CA ALA A 5 14.09 21.22 2.26
C ALA A 5 12.79 20.42 2.51
N ASN A 6 11.64 21.11 2.63
CA ASN A 6 10.34 20.47 2.78
C ASN A 6 9.91 19.73 1.50
N ILE A 7 10.11 20.33 0.32
CA ILE A 7 9.82 19.68 -0.97
C ILE A 7 10.67 18.40 -1.12
N LYS A 8 11.95 18.46 -0.75
CA LYS A 8 12.83 17.28 -0.79
C LYS A 8 12.35 16.17 0.15
N ARG A 9 11.88 16.50 1.36
CA ARG A 9 11.33 15.50 2.31
C ARG A 9 10.03 14.86 1.83
N ILE A 10 9.15 15.64 1.19
CA ILE A 10 7.87 15.14 0.67
C ILE A 10 8.09 14.20 -0.52
N ASN A 11 9.06 14.51 -1.38
CA ASN A 11 9.36 13.71 -2.57
C ASN A 11 10.28 12.50 -2.29
N VAL A 12 10.73 12.31 -1.05
CA VAL A 12 11.47 11.09 -0.70
C VAL A 12 10.46 9.94 -0.61
N PRO A 13 10.68 8.84 -1.34
CA PRO A 13 9.77 7.72 -1.30
C PRO A 13 9.71 7.10 0.10
N LYS A 14 8.51 7.02 0.67
CA LYS A 14 8.28 6.44 2.00
C LYS A 14 8.53 4.92 2.04
N TYR A 15 8.37 4.25 0.91
CA TYR A 15 8.56 2.80 0.76
C TYR A 15 9.74 2.51 -0.16
N LYS A 16 10.32 1.31 -0.03
CA LYS A 16 11.39 0.82 -0.89
C LYS A 16 10.90 -0.34 -1.75
N LEU A 17 11.65 -0.61 -2.82
CA LEU A 17 11.48 -1.83 -3.60
C LEU A 17 11.58 -3.06 -2.69
N ASN A 18 10.79 -4.08 -2.99
CA ASN A 18 10.70 -5.33 -2.24
C ASN A 18 10.17 -5.20 -0.80
N ASN A 19 9.75 -4.01 -0.36
CA ASN A 19 9.01 -3.90 0.90
C ASN A 19 7.69 -4.68 0.78
N ILE A 20 7.31 -5.31 1.89
CA ILE A 20 6.03 -5.98 2.04
C ILE A 20 5.02 -4.98 2.61
N ILE A 21 3.86 -4.87 1.97
CA ILE A 21 2.80 -3.98 2.38
C ILE A 21 1.44 -4.67 2.40
N ILE A 22 0.50 -4.07 3.12
CA ILE A 22 -0.93 -4.43 3.11
C ILE A 22 -1.74 -3.26 2.58
N PHE A 23 -2.78 -3.58 1.81
CA PHE A 23 -3.63 -2.62 1.14
C PHE A 23 -4.98 -2.47 1.85
N ASN A 24 -5.45 -1.23 2.05
CA ASN A 24 -6.74 -0.97 2.69
C ASN A 24 -7.92 -1.04 1.70
N ILE A 25 -8.76 -2.06 1.88
CA ILE A 25 -9.92 -2.36 1.02
C ILE A 25 -11.25 -1.79 1.54
N LYS A 26 -11.24 -0.99 2.62
CA LYS A 26 -12.44 -0.48 3.33
C LYS A 26 -13.56 0.07 2.43
N ASN A 27 -13.23 0.62 1.26
CA ASN A 27 -14.18 1.25 0.34
C ASN A 27 -14.30 0.54 -1.03
N TYR A 28 -13.72 -0.66 -1.21
CA TYR A 28 -13.77 -1.39 -2.48
C TYR A 28 -15.02 -2.28 -2.62
N THR A 29 -15.58 -2.74 -1.51
CA THR A 29 -16.78 -3.59 -1.52
C THR A 29 -18.04 -2.74 -1.60
N ILE A 30 -18.74 -2.81 -2.73
CA ILE A 30 -20.00 -2.10 -3.01
C ILE A 30 -21.19 -2.72 -2.23
N SER A 31 -21.00 -3.89 -1.61
CA SER A 31 -22.08 -4.65 -0.96
C SER A 31 -22.44 -4.17 0.45
N ARG A 32 -23.74 -3.93 0.64
CA ARG A 32 -24.42 -3.43 1.84
C ARG A 32 -24.25 -4.37 3.05
N LEU A 33 -23.85 -3.79 4.19
CA LEU A 33 -24.10 -4.26 5.58
C LEU A 33 -23.64 -5.67 6.04
N VAL A 34 -22.75 -6.36 5.33
CA VAL A 34 -22.03 -7.54 5.91
C VAL A 34 -20.62 -7.13 6.44
N ALA A 35 -20.30 -5.84 6.38
CA ALA A 35 -18.97 -5.26 6.56
C ALA A 35 -18.35 -5.32 7.98
N LYS A 36 -19.06 -5.80 9.01
CA LYS A 36 -18.52 -5.80 10.38
C LYS A 36 -17.35 -6.79 10.57
N LEU A 37 -17.33 -7.87 9.79
CA LEU A 37 -16.33 -8.94 9.90
C LEU A 37 -15.43 -9.08 8.67
N LEU A 38 -15.58 -8.23 7.66
CA LEU A 38 -14.72 -8.30 6.48
C LEU A 38 -13.31 -7.78 6.81
N PRO A 39 -12.26 -8.42 6.26
CA PRO A 39 -10.90 -7.90 6.35
C PRO A 39 -10.86 -6.44 5.87
N ARG A 40 -10.28 -5.57 6.69
CA ARG A 40 -10.05 -4.16 6.28
C ARG A 40 -8.83 -4.02 5.39
N PHE A 41 -7.96 -5.01 5.42
CA PHE A 41 -6.70 -5.05 4.69
C PHE A 41 -6.58 -6.34 3.88
N GLU A 42 -5.93 -6.23 2.74
CA GLU A 42 -5.58 -7.33 1.84
C GLU A 42 -4.06 -7.36 1.65
N GLY A 43 -3.49 -8.55 1.49
CA GLY A 43 -2.03 -8.76 1.37
C GLY A 43 -1.55 -9.91 2.27
N PRO A 44 -0.24 -10.14 2.36
CA PRO A 44 0.88 -9.26 1.98
C PRO A 44 1.14 -9.14 0.47
N PHE A 45 1.62 -7.97 0.03
CA PHE A 45 2.06 -7.71 -1.34
C PHE A 45 3.47 -7.15 -1.40
N TYR A 46 4.22 -7.52 -2.45
CA TYR A 46 5.55 -6.99 -2.73
C TYR A 46 5.50 -5.74 -3.61
N VAL A 47 6.26 -4.73 -3.22
CA VAL A 47 6.44 -3.50 -4.01
C VAL A 47 7.46 -3.73 -5.13
N ILE A 48 7.03 -3.61 -6.38
CA ILE A 48 7.89 -3.73 -7.58
C ILE A 48 8.42 -2.38 -8.04
N LYS A 49 7.67 -1.30 -7.80
CA LYS A 49 8.08 0.05 -8.18
C LYS A 49 7.52 1.08 -7.22
N VAL A 50 8.30 2.12 -6.99
CA VAL A 50 7.96 3.20 -6.06
C VAL A 50 8.03 4.54 -6.77
N ASN A 51 6.99 5.34 -6.60
CA ASN A 51 6.99 6.77 -6.87
C ASN A 51 6.69 7.52 -5.55
N SER A 52 6.85 8.85 -5.54
CA SER A 52 6.62 9.68 -4.35
C SER A 52 5.18 9.57 -3.80
N TYR A 53 4.22 9.20 -4.65
CA TYR A 53 2.79 9.17 -4.30
C TYR A 53 2.09 7.84 -4.60
N SER A 54 2.73 6.95 -5.36
CA SER A 54 2.15 5.68 -5.81
C SER A 54 3.13 4.52 -5.73
N LEU A 55 2.58 3.31 -5.59
CA LEU A 55 3.30 2.05 -5.56
C LEU A 55 2.73 1.11 -6.61
N GLU A 56 3.60 0.38 -7.29
CA GLU A 56 3.22 -0.75 -8.13
C GLU A 56 3.44 -2.05 -7.35
N LEU A 57 2.40 -2.87 -7.30
CA LEU A 57 2.39 -4.13 -6.54
C LEU A 57 2.33 -5.33 -7.46
N LEU A 58 3.02 -6.40 -7.07
CA LEU A 58 2.86 -7.72 -7.65
C LEU A 58 1.75 -8.47 -6.90
N LEU A 59 0.71 -8.91 -7.61
CA LEU A 59 -0.15 -9.96 -7.08
C LEU A 59 0.49 -11.32 -7.30
N LEU A 60 0.34 -12.18 -6.30
CA LEU A 60 0.73 -13.59 -6.37
C LEU A 60 -0.24 -14.45 -7.21
N THR A 61 -1.32 -13.86 -7.75
CA THR A 61 -2.20 -14.59 -8.67
C THR A 61 -1.50 -14.77 -10.01
N ASN A 62 -1.73 -15.90 -10.67
CA ASN A 62 -1.14 -16.29 -11.97
C ASN A 62 -1.44 -15.33 -13.15
N ILE A 63 -2.03 -14.17 -12.88
CA ILE A 63 -2.35 -13.13 -13.85
C ILE A 63 -1.38 -11.98 -13.58
N LYS A 64 -0.67 -11.53 -14.62
CA LYS A 64 0.21 -10.34 -14.56
C LYS A 64 -0.60 -9.05 -14.40
N VAL A 65 -1.32 -8.88 -13.29
CA VAL A 65 -2.00 -7.64 -12.95
C VAL A 65 -1.10 -6.84 -12.03
N THR A 66 -0.60 -5.72 -12.56
CA THR A 66 0.12 -4.72 -11.77
C THR A 66 -0.88 -3.68 -11.27
N TYR A 67 -1.04 -3.54 -9.95
CA TYR A 67 -1.86 -2.48 -9.38
C TYR A 67 -1.01 -1.26 -9.08
N ILE A 68 -1.44 -0.10 -9.56
CA ILE A 68 -0.91 1.19 -9.16
C ILE A 68 -1.77 1.74 -8.03
N ILE A 69 -1.22 1.78 -6.82
CA ILE A 69 -1.94 2.15 -5.60
C ILE A 69 -1.35 3.41 -4.98
N ASN A 70 -2.19 4.30 -4.46
CA ASN A 70 -1.76 5.48 -3.73
C ASN A 70 -1.17 5.12 -2.36
N ILE A 71 -0.03 5.73 -2.00
CA ILE A 71 0.70 5.52 -0.74
C ILE A 71 -0.18 5.71 0.51
N SER A 72 -1.16 6.62 0.48
CA SER A 72 -2.10 6.87 1.59
C SER A 72 -2.97 5.66 1.94
N ARG A 73 -3.13 4.70 1.03
CA ARG A 73 -4.01 3.54 1.18
C ARG A 73 -3.28 2.26 1.58
N VAL A 74 -1.97 2.34 1.79
CA VAL A 74 -1.13 1.18 2.14
C VAL A 74 -0.51 1.36 3.51
N LYS A 75 -0.22 0.24 4.16
CA LYS A 75 0.57 0.18 5.39
C LYS A 75 1.72 -0.80 5.22
N PRO A 76 2.87 -0.57 5.87
CA PRO A 76 3.91 -1.59 5.94
C PRO A 76 3.34 -2.84 6.63
N TYR A 77 3.68 -4.01 6.10
CA TYR A 77 3.44 -5.27 6.79
C TYR A 77 4.46 -5.41 7.91
N ILE A 78 3.99 -5.63 9.14
CA ILE A 78 4.82 -5.88 10.31
C ILE A 78 4.46 -7.29 10.77
N GLU A 79 5.40 -8.21 10.62
CA GLU A 79 5.22 -9.63 10.95
C GLU A 79 5.10 -9.87 12.46
N ASP A 80 5.64 -8.95 13.27
CA ASP A 80 5.77 -9.06 14.74
C ASP A 80 4.54 -8.59 15.57
N LEU A 81 3.36 -8.41 14.97
CA LEU A 81 2.15 -7.99 15.69
C LEU A 81 1.16 -9.14 15.92
N LEU A 82 1.69 -10.36 16.08
CA LEU A 82 1.00 -11.47 16.73
C LEU A 82 1.38 -11.45 18.22
N GLY A 83 0.65 -10.61 18.98
CA GLY A 83 0.53 -10.70 20.43
C GLY A 83 -0.77 -11.38 20.80
#